data_AF-A0A9D6ML49-F1
#
_entry.id   AF-A0A9D6ML49-F1
#
_cell.length_a   1.000
_cell.length_b   1.000
_cell.length_c   1.000
_cell.angle_alpha   90.00
_cell.angle_beta   90.00
_cell.angle_gamma   90.00
#
_symmetry.space_group_name_H-M   'P 1'
#
loop_
_entity.id
_entity.type
_entity.pdbx_description
1 polymer ?
#
loop_
_entity_poly.entity_id
_entity_poly.type
_entity_poly.pdbx_seq_one_letter_code
_entity_poly.pdbx_strand_id
1 'polypeptide(L)'
;MGWRREIEALVGPPSGSPALVIALAAGVASWRVARPGTVLFDAPHRSGDGGDVALRAAADALPLRDASIAWLAVSFLGDASAPRRRGALLGEIARVLAPGATVVAVDHNRPRRRLAALTAVAGPPRPRSWLPAAAWRRLAYPTAREIHAAGFTIEHLRLAAGERVQIVVARRPRAGA
;
A
#
# COMPACT_ATOMS: atom_id res chain seq x y z
N MET A 1 10.15 -17.96 7.17
CA MET A 1 10.11 -16.83 6.20
C MET A 1 9.67 -15.58 6.95
N GLY A 2 10.31 -14.42 6.76
CA GLY A 2 9.84 -13.18 7.40
C GLY A 2 8.57 -12.65 6.74
N TRP A 3 7.66 -12.03 7.50
CA TRP A 3 6.37 -11.52 6.99
C TRP A 3 6.50 -10.60 5.77
N ARG A 4 7.63 -9.89 5.62
CA ARG A 4 7.92 -9.05 4.45
C ARG A 4 8.13 -9.87 3.18
N ARG A 5 8.92 -10.94 3.27
CA ARG A 5 9.16 -11.86 2.14
C ARG A 5 7.87 -12.54 1.70
N GLU A 6 6.98 -12.85 2.65
CA GLU A 6 5.65 -13.37 2.35
C GLU A 6 4.80 -12.34 1.58
N ILE A 7 4.75 -11.08 2.03
CA ILE A 7 4.06 -10.00 1.30
C ILE A 7 4.65 -9.82 -0.10
N GLU A 8 5.97 -9.76 -0.22
CA GLU A 8 6.63 -9.59 -1.52
C GLU A 8 6.35 -10.74 -2.48
N ALA A 9 6.35 -11.98 -1.98
CA ALA A 9 5.97 -13.15 -2.77
C ALA A 9 4.50 -13.08 -3.24
N LEU A 10 3.61 -12.51 -2.42
CA LEU A 10 2.20 -12.37 -2.76
C LEU A 10 1.90 -11.19 -3.68
N VAL A 11 2.65 -10.09 -3.58
CA VAL A 11 2.56 -8.95 -4.51
C VAL A 11 3.17 -9.30 -5.86
N GLY A 12 4.27 -10.06 -5.87
CA GLY A 12 4.98 -10.43 -7.08
C GLY A 12 5.75 -9.26 -7.71
N PRO A 13 6.47 -9.51 -8.81
CA PRO A 13 7.16 -8.46 -9.56
C PRO A 13 6.17 -7.52 -10.26
N PRO A 14 6.60 -6.29 -10.62
CA PRO A 14 5.77 -5.39 -11.41
C PRO A 14 5.30 -6.04 -12.72
N SER A 15 4.00 -5.95 -13.00
CA SER A 15 3.41 -6.53 -14.22
C SER A 15 3.40 -5.57 -15.41
N GLY A 16 4.01 -4.38 -15.27
CA GLY A 16 4.05 -3.35 -16.30
C GLY A 16 5.02 -2.24 -15.93
N SER A 17 5.49 -1.50 -16.93
CA SER A 17 6.41 -0.37 -16.78
C SER A 17 5.79 0.89 -17.40
N PRO A 18 5.95 2.08 -16.79
CA PRO A 18 6.68 2.36 -15.55
C PRO A 18 6.00 1.77 -14.29
N ALA A 19 6.83 1.29 -13.36
CA ALA A 19 6.40 0.72 -12.09
C ALA A 19 6.79 1.62 -10.92
N LEU A 20 5.89 1.77 -9.94
CA LEU A 20 6.11 2.66 -8.80
C LEU A 20 5.82 1.95 -7.48
N VAL A 21 6.59 2.29 -6.44
CA VAL A 21 6.28 1.92 -5.06
C VAL A 21 6.09 3.20 -4.25
N ILE A 22 4.97 3.28 -3.52
CA ILE A 22 4.64 4.36 -2.59
C ILE A 22 4.53 3.80 -1.18
N ALA A 23 5.09 4.49 -0.20
CA ALA A 23 4.81 4.26 1.22
C ALA A 23 4.21 5.52 1.83
N LEU A 24 3.06 5.39 2.49
CA LEU A 24 2.47 6.46 3.28
C LEU A 24 2.80 6.24 4.75
N ALA A 25 3.51 7.18 5.35
CA ALA A 25 3.85 7.13 6.78
C ALA A 25 3.73 8.53 7.39
N ALA A 26 3.00 8.65 8.49
CA ALA A 26 2.74 9.94 9.17
C ALA A 26 2.23 11.06 8.22
N GLY A 27 1.53 10.69 7.14
CA GLY A 27 1.01 11.63 6.15
C GLY A 27 2.03 12.18 5.15
N VAL A 28 3.24 11.61 5.11
CA VAL A 28 4.23 11.86 4.05
C VAL A 28 4.22 10.66 3.11
N ALA A 29 4.06 10.92 1.81
CA ALA A 29 4.23 9.91 0.78
C ALA A 29 5.70 9.89 0.35
N SER A 30 6.38 8.77 0.56
CA SER A 30 7.65 8.50 -0.11
C SER A 30 7.42 7.57 -1.30
N TRP A 31 8.10 7.83 -2.40
CA TRP A 31 7.97 7.02 -3.61
C TRP A 31 9.29 6.78 -4.30
N ARG A 32 9.34 5.71 -5.09
CA ARG A 32 10.48 5.36 -5.95
C ARG A 32 10.02 4.50 -7.13
N VAL A 33 10.82 4.49 -8.19
CA VAL A 33 10.60 3.62 -9.35
C VAL A 33 10.93 2.18 -8.97
N ALA A 34 10.01 1.26 -9.24
CA ALA A 34 10.26 -0.16 -9.12
C ALA A 34 10.94 -0.68 -10.40
N ARG A 35 12.01 -1.44 -10.24
CA ARG A 35 12.71 -2.17 -11.30
C ARG A 35 12.61 -3.67 -11.02
N PRO A 36 12.87 -4.55 -12.01
CA PRO A 36 13.04 -5.98 -11.74
C PRO A 36 14.06 -6.20 -10.61
N GLY A 37 13.70 -6.99 -9.60
CA GLY A 37 14.54 -7.23 -8.42
C GLY A 37 14.44 -6.17 -7.31
N THR A 38 13.64 -5.10 -7.48
CA THR A 38 13.40 -4.13 -6.40
C THR A 38 12.66 -4.79 -5.24
N VAL A 39 13.30 -4.82 -4.07
CA VAL A 39 12.63 -5.10 -2.78
C VAL A 39 11.49 -4.11 -2.63
N LEU A 40 10.24 -4.53 -2.45
CA LEU A 40 9.10 -3.60 -2.52
C LEU A 40 8.86 -2.91 -1.18
N PHE A 41 8.99 -3.62 -0.07
CA PHE A 41 8.56 -3.14 1.24
C PHE A 41 9.69 -3.21 2.27
N ASP A 42 10.67 -2.33 2.11
CA ASP A 42 11.72 -2.16 3.11
C ASP A 42 11.35 -1.15 4.22
N ALA A 43 12.10 -1.17 5.34
CA ALA A 43 11.84 -0.33 6.51
C ALA A 43 11.94 1.15 6.11
N PRO A 44 11.28 2.08 6.82
CA PRO A 44 11.43 3.50 6.52
C PRO A 44 12.91 3.87 6.64
N HIS A 45 13.47 4.23 5.48
CA HIS A 45 14.83 4.68 5.18
C HIS A 45 15.82 4.72 6.35
N ARG A 46 16.74 3.75 6.38
CA ARG A 46 18.15 4.13 6.47
C ARG A 46 18.63 4.29 5.04
N SER A 47 18.72 5.54 4.59
CA SER A 47 19.44 5.88 3.37
C SER A 47 20.90 5.48 3.58
N GLY A 48 21.30 4.36 3.02
CA GLY A 48 22.66 3.82 3.13
C GLY A 48 22.73 2.59 2.25
N ASP A 49 23.43 2.74 1.14
CA ASP A 49 23.67 1.76 0.07
C ASP A 49 22.50 1.41 -0.86
N GLY A 50 22.60 1.93 -2.10
CA GLY A 50 21.94 1.35 -3.27
C GLY A 50 20.93 2.23 -3.98
N GLY A 51 21.34 3.38 -4.55
CA GLY A 51 20.79 3.98 -5.79
C GLY A 51 19.31 4.44 -5.88
N ASP A 52 18.42 4.02 -4.98
CA ASP A 52 17.00 4.39 -5.00
C ASP A 52 16.79 5.64 -4.14
N VAL A 53 16.82 6.81 -4.77
CA VAL A 53 16.43 8.07 -4.11
C VAL A 53 14.93 8.05 -3.90
N ALA A 54 14.49 7.82 -2.67
CA ALA A 54 13.09 7.95 -2.31
C ALA A 54 12.71 9.43 -2.26
N LEU A 55 11.83 9.83 -3.17
CA LEU A 55 11.35 11.19 -3.27
C LEU A 55 10.16 11.37 -2.34
N ARG A 56 10.09 12.51 -1.66
CA ARG A 56 9.00 12.86 -0.76
C ARG A 56 8.06 13.82 -1.45
N ALA A 57 6.77 13.55 -1.35
CA ALA A 57 5.72 14.44 -1.83
C ALA A 57 4.61 14.54 -0.80
N ALA A 58 3.82 15.61 -0.89
CA ALA A 58 2.53 15.65 -0.23
C ALA A 58 1.61 14.58 -0.82
N ALA A 59 0.74 14.00 0.01
CA ALA A 59 -0.13 12.90 -0.41
C ALA A 59 -1.11 13.30 -1.52
N ASP A 60 -1.36 14.60 -1.68
CA ASP A 60 -2.28 15.23 -2.63
C ASP A 60 -1.59 15.81 -3.88
N ALA A 61 -0.27 15.65 -4.03
CA ALA A 61 0.48 16.20 -5.16
C ALA A 61 1.69 15.32 -5.53
N LEU A 62 1.43 14.19 -6.18
CA LEU A 62 2.49 13.35 -6.74
C LEU A 62 3.09 14.05 -7.98
N PRO A 63 4.42 14.27 -8.05
CA PRO A 63 5.09 14.95 -9.17
C PRO A 63 5.28 14.00 -10.36
N LEU A 64 4.20 13.34 -10.77
CA LEU A 64 4.14 12.37 -11.85
C LEU A 64 3.11 12.82 -12.88
N ARG A 65 3.37 12.52 -14.15
CA ARG A 65 2.44 12.81 -15.25
C ARG A 65 1.19 11.96 -15.14
N ASP A 66 0.06 12.51 -15.57
CA ASP A 66 -1.21 11.80 -15.68
C ASP A 66 -1.07 10.56 -16.56
N ALA A 67 -1.77 9.48 -16.18
CA ALA A 67 -1.85 8.24 -16.93
C ALA A 67 -0.49 7.64 -17.40
N SER A 68 0.58 7.88 -16.65
CA SER A 68 1.95 7.50 -17.01
C SER A 68 2.45 6.21 -16.33
N ILE A 69 1.76 5.70 -15.31
CA ILE A 69 2.22 4.57 -14.50
C ILE A 69 1.42 3.30 -14.83
N ALA A 70 2.09 2.24 -15.29
CA ALA A 70 1.43 0.98 -15.68
C ALA A 70 1.19 0.02 -14.49
N TRP A 71 1.96 0.18 -13.42
CA TRP A 71 1.87 -0.65 -12.22
C TRP A 71 2.29 0.14 -10.97
N LEU A 72 1.54 0.02 -9.88
CA LEU A 72 1.84 0.72 -8.64
C LEU A 72 1.58 -0.16 -7.42
N ALA A 73 2.54 -0.23 -6.50
CA ALA A 73 2.33 -0.77 -5.17
C ALA A 73 2.29 0.37 -4.13
N VAL A 74 1.30 0.38 -3.25
CA VAL A 74 1.16 1.34 -2.16
C VAL A 74 1.12 0.61 -0.81
N SER A 75 2.01 0.98 0.10
CA SER A 75 2.05 0.45 1.46
C SER A 75 1.49 1.45 2.46
N PHE A 76 0.53 0.97 3.24
CA PHE A 76 -0.07 1.69 4.35
C PHE A 76 0.27 1.07 5.72
N LEU A 77 1.22 0.13 5.77
CA LEU A 77 1.59 -0.54 7.02
C LEU A 77 2.24 0.43 8.03
N GLY A 78 2.90 1.48 7.54
CA GLY A 78 3.44 2.58 8.36
C GLY A 78 2.47 3.74 8.58
N ASP A 79 1.27 3.66 8.01
CA ASP A 79 0.31 4.76 7.98
C ASP A 79 -0.49 4.84 9.28
N ALA A 80 -0.60 6.05 9.80
CA ALA A 80 -1.49 6.43 10.90
C ALA A 80 -2.32 7.68 10.54
N SER A 81 -2.35 8.04 9.25
CA SER A 81 -3.01 9.24 8.77
C SER A 81 -4.54 9.13 8.80
N ALA A 82 -5.20 10.30 8.78
CA ALA A 82 -6.65 10.38 8.72
C ALA A 82 -7.17 9.90 7.35
N PRO A 83 -8.41 9.37 7.27
CA PRO A 83 -9.02 8.89 6.03
C PRO A 83 -8.95 9.88 4.86
N ARG A 84 -9.10 11.19 5.13
CA ARG A 84 -9.00 12.24 4.10
C ARG A 84 -7.67 12.23 3.35
N ARG A 85 -6.55 11.96 4.02
CA ARG A 85 -5.22 11.94 3.39
C ARG A 85 -5.01 10.72 2.52
N ARG A 86 -5.54 9.57 2.96
CA ARG A 86 -5.54 8.35 2.15
C ARG A 86 -6.39 8.52 0.91
N GLY A 87 -7.57 9.13 1.06
CA GLY A 87 -8.44 9.50 -0.06
C GLY A 87 -7.72 10.41 -1.07
N ALA A 88 -7.01 11.44 -0.58
CA ALA A 88 -6.21 12.31 -1.44
C ALA A 88 -5.11 11.54 -2.20
N LEU A 89 -4.37 10.65 -1.51
CA LEU A 89 -3.38 9.80 -2.15
C LEU A 89 -4.00 8.84 -3.18
N LEU A 90 -5.14 8.25 -2.89
CA LEU A 90 -5.83 7.38 -3.83
C LEU A 90 -6.34 8.15 -5.06
N GLY A 91 -6.77 9.41 -4.89
CA GLY A 91 -7.10 10.31 -5.99
C GLY A 91 -5.89 10.59 -6.88
N GLU A 92 -4.73 10.89 -6.27
CA GLU A 92 -3.47 11.08 -7.01
C GLU A 92 -2.99 9.80 -7.70
N ILE A 93 -3.10 8.64 -7.04
CA ILE A 93 -2.82 7.34 -7.65
C ILE A 93 -3.75 7.10 -8.85
N ALA A 94 -5.04 7.42 -8.73
CA ALA A 94 -5.99 7.31 -9.82
C ALA A 94 -5.63 8.22 -10.99
N ARG A 95 -5.15 9.46 -10.73
CA ARG A 95 -4.70 10.40 -11.77
C ARG A 95 -3.50 9.84 -12.56
N VAL A 96 -2.47 9.33 -11.87
CA VAL A 96 -1.18 8.97 -12.49
C VAL A 96 -1.15 7.58 -13.14
N LEU A 97 -2.01 6.65 -12.74
CA LEU A 97 -2.04 5.29 -13.29
C LEU A 97 -2.59 5.26 -14.72
N ALA A 98 -2.00 4.55 -15.68
CA ALA A 98 -2.60 4.40 -17.01
C ALA A 98 -3.96 3.65 -16.96
N PRO A 99 -4.89 3.86 -17.90
CA PRO A 99 -6.10 3.04 -17.99
C PRO A 99 -5.76 1.55 -18.09
N GLY A 100 -6.44 0.71 -17.30
CA GLY A 100 -6.11 -0.72 -17.20
C GLY A 100 -4.88 -1.04 -16.34
N ALA A 101 -4.19 -0.06 -15.78
CA ALA A 101 -3.03 -0.30 -14.92
C ALA A 101 -3.40 -1.00 -13.61
N THR A 102 -2.42 -1.68 -13.02
CA THR A 102 -2.56 -2.40 -11.76
C THR A 102 -2.19 -1.51 -10.58
N VAL A 103 -3.00 -1.54 -9.52
CA VAL A 103 -2.63 -1.04 -8.20
C VAL A 103 -2.67 -2.18 -7.19
N VAL A 104 -1.62 -2.29 -6.37
CA VAL A 104 -1.51 -3.24 -5.26
C VAL A 104 -1.40 -2.45 -3.96
N ALA A 105 -2.41 -2.53 -3.11
CA ALA A 105 -2.40 -1.91 -1.80
C ALA A 105 -2.09 -2.92 -0.71
N VAL A 106 -1.14 -2.60 0.15
CA VAL A 106 -0.77 -3.41 1.31
C VAL A 106 -1.16 -2.66 2.58
N ASP A 107 -1.99 -3.29 3.41
CA ASP A 107 -2.48 -2.67 4.63
C ASP A 107 -2.62 -3.68 5.78
N HIS A 108 -2.77 -3.19 6.99
CA HIS A 108 -3.15 -3.98 8.14
C HIS A 108 -4.54 -4.58 7.93
N ASN A 109 -4.71 -5.80 8.42
CA ASN A 109 -5.97 -6.51 8.45
C ASN A 109 -6.21 -7.09 9.84
N ARG A 110 -7.48 -7.16 10.22
CA ARG A 110 -7.90 -7.83 11.45
C ARG A 110 -8.06 -9.32 11.17
N PRO A 111 -7.28 -10.19 11.83
CA PRO A 111 -7.49 -11.62 11.74
C PRO A 111 -8.92 -12.02 12.14
N ARG A 112 -9.45 -13.05 11.49
CA ARG A 112 -10.82 -13.53 11.72
C ARG A 112 -10.97 -14.19 13.08
N ARG A 113 -9.92 -14.89 13.55
CA ARG A 113 -9.89 -15.56 14.86
C ARG A 113 -9.68 -14.53 15.97
N ARG A 114 -10.56 -14.51 16.98
CA ARG A 114 -10.53 -13.54 18.09
C ARG A 114 -9.17 -13.47 18.80
N LEU A 115 -8.59 -14.62 19.13
CA LEU A 115 -7.28 -14.69 19.78
C LEU A 115 -6.17 -14.11 18.89
N ALA A 116 -6.18 -14.41 17.59
CA ALA A 116 -5.21 -13.85 16.64
C ALA A 116 -5.40 -12.33 16.46
N ALA A 117 -6.63 -11.83 16.50
CA ALA A 117 -6.90 -10.40 16.46
C ALA A 117 -6.36 -9.67 17.70
N LEU A 118 -6.47 -10.27 18.89
CA LEU A 118 -5.93 -9.71 20.12
C LEU A 118 -4.40 -9.66 20.10
N THR A 119 -3.73 -10.65 19.53
CA THR A 119 -2.25 -10.65 19.45
C THR A 119 -1.72 -9.81 18.29
N ALA A 120 -2.54 -9.49 17.29
CA ALA A 120 -2.16 -8.68 16.13
C ALA A 120 -1.77 -7.23 16.47
N VAL A 121 -2.23 -6.68 17.60
CA VAL A 121 -1.80 -5.34 18.05
C VAL A 121 -0.38 -5.34 18.62
N ALA A 122 0.13 -6.50 19.05
CA ALA A 122 1.43 -6.64 19.70
C ALA A 122 2.51 -7.23 18.76
N GLY A 123 2.15 -8.19 17.92
CA GLY A 123 3.09 -8.90 17.05
C GLY A 123 3.36 -8.20 15.71
N PRO A 124 4.57 -8.30 15.14
CA PRO A 124 4.90 -7.70 13.84
C PRO A 124 4.24 -8.43 12.66
N PRO A 125 3.73 -7.73 11.63
CA PRO A 125 3.68 -6.27 11.49
C PRO A 125 2.58 -5.66 12.38
N ARG A 126 2.94 -4.70 13.22
CA ARG A 126 2.00 -4.02 14.13
C ARG A 126 1.66 -2.62 13.61
N PRO A 127 0.42 -2.14 13.78
CA PRO A 127 0.07 -0.75 13.52
C PRO A 127 0.95 0.22 14.32
N ARG A 128 1.37 1.33 13.71
CA ARG A 128 2.02 2.42 14.45
C ARG A 128 0.98 3.23 15.21
N SER A 129 0.70 2.84 16.45
CA SER A 129 -0.08 3.67 17.37
C SER A 129 0.37 3.49 18.82
N TRP A 130 0.32 4.58 19.57
CA TRP A 130 0.54 4.62 21.02
C TRP A 130 -0.73 4.27 21.82
N LEU A 131 -1.90 4.23 21.15
CA LEU A 131 -3.18 3.93 21.77
C LEU A 131 -3.75 2.60 21.25
N PRO A 132 -4.06 1.62 22.11
CA PRO A 132 -4.62 0.33 21.70
C PRO A 132 -5.89 0.44 20.85
N ALA A 133 -6.78 1.39 21.18
CA ALA A 133 -8.00 1.63 20.42
C ALA A 133 -7.73 2.11 18.98
N ALA A 134 -6.70 2.93 18.78
CA ALA A 134 -6.30 3.37 17.45
C ALA A 134 -5.60 2.26 16.66
N ALA A 135 -4.76 1.44 17.30
CA ALA A 135 -4.21 0.23 16.69
C ALA A 135 -5.33 -0.73 16.25
N TRP A 136 -6.34 -0.93 17.09
CA TRP A 136 -7.49 -1.79 16.78
C TRP A 136 -8.33 -1.27 15.61
N ARG A 137 -8.63 0.03 15.59
CA ARG A 137 -9.31 0.67 14.45
C ARG A 137 -8.53 0.49 13.16
N ARG A 138 -7.19 0.53 13.24
CA ARG A 138 -6.32 0.34 12.06
C ARG A 138 -6.39 -1.08 11.52
N LEU A 139 -6.44 -2.09 12.38
CA LEU A 139 -6.65 -3.48 11.94
C LEU A 139 -7.99 -3.66 11.20
N ALA A 140 -9.02 -2.94 11.62
CA ALA A 140 -10.36 -3.04 11.03
C ALA A 140 -10.59 -2.09 9.83
N TYR A 141 -9.54 -1.44 9.32
CA TYR A 141 -9.70 -0.43 8.27
C TYR A 141 -10.14 -1.05 6.94
N PRO A 142 -11.20 -0.52 6.27
CA PRO A 142 -11.81 -1.16 5.11
C PRO A 142 -11.10 -0.78 3.80
N THR A 143 -9.81 -1.10 3.67
CA THR A 143 -8.95 -0.65 2.56
C THR A 143 -9.49 -1.00 1.17
N ALA A 144 -10.02 -2.22 0.97
CA ALA A 144 -10.61 -2.60 -0.31
C ALA A 144 -11.84 -1.74 -0.69
N ARG A 145 -12.66 -1.33 0.30
CA ARG A 145 -13.81 -0.46 0.07
C ARG A 145 -13.38 0.96 -0.30
N GLU A 146 -12.32 1.45 0.35
CA GLU A 146 -11.75 2.77 0.06
C GLU A 146 -11.17 2.83 -1.35
N ILE A 147 -10.45 1.78 -1.78
CA ILE A 147 -9.92 1.65 -3.14
C ILE A 147 -11.04 1.55 -4.16
N HIS A 148 -12.08 0.75 -3.88
CA HIS A 148 -13.25 0.66 -4.75
C HIS A 148 -13.96 2.03 -4.89
N ALA A 149 -14.16 2.73 -3.77
CA ALA A 149 -14.77 4.07 -3.76
C ALA A 149 -13.93 5.12 -4.52
N ALA A 150 -12.62 4.91 -4.65
CA ALA A 150 -11.75 5.73 -5.48
C ALA A 150 -11.82 5.39 -6.98
N GLY A 151 -12.74 4.50 -7.40
CA GLY A 151 -13.01 4.19 -8.81
C GLY A 151 -12.19 3.02 -9.37
N PHE A 152 -11.54 2.23 -8.53
CA PHE A 152 -10.81 1.03 -8.96
C PHE A 152 -11.70 -0.21 -8.92
N THR A 153 -11.48 -1.14 -9.85
CA THR A 153 -12.09 -2.47 -9.82
C THR A 153 -11.23 -3.42 -8.99
N ILE A 154 -11.77 -3.97 -7.90
CA ILE A 154 -11.04 -4.95 -7.07
C ILE A 154 -10.99 -6.29 -7.81
N GLU A 155 -9.78 -6.79 -8.10
CA GLU A 155 -9.60 -8.09 -8.73
C GLU A 155 -9.54 -9.21 -7.69
N HIS A 156 -8.71 -9.05 -6.66
CA HIS A 156 -8.57 -10.05 -5.61
C HIS A 156 -8.00 -9.48 -4.32
N LEU A 157 -8.29 -10.18 -3.22
CA LEU A 157 -7.78 -9.89 -1.89
C LEU A 157 -7.01 -11.12 -1.38
N ARG A 158 -5.77 -10.90 -0.95
CA ARG A 158 -4.92 -11.91 -0.32
C ARG A 158 -4.60 -11.51 1.11
N LEU A 159 -4.34 -12.50 1.95
CA LEU A 159 -3.97 -12.31 3.35
C LEU A 159 -2.56 -12.84 3.59
N ALA A 160 -1.80 -12.12 4.40
CA ALA A 160 -0.41 -12.47 4.74
C ALA A 160 -0.15 -12.33 6.24
N ALA A 161 0.99 -12.85 6.69
CA ALA A 161 1.49 -12.71 8.05
C ALA A 161 0.51 -13.25 9.12
N GLY A 162 -0.18 -14.35 8.82
CA GLY A 162 -1.26 -14.88 9.67
C GLY A 162 -2.49 -13.97 9.72
N GLU A 163 -2.92 -13.49 8.55
CA GLU A 163 -4.05 -12.57 8.33
C GLU A 163 -3.89 -11.15 8.88
N ARG A 164 -2.70 -10.77 9.37
CA ARG A 164 -2.46 -9.41 9.89
C ARG A 164 -2.28 -8.36 8.81
N VAL A 165 -2.07 -8.80 7.57
CA VAL A 165 -1.92 -7.94 6.41
C VAL A 165 -2.90 -8.38 5.34
N GLN A 166 -3.60 -7.41 4.76
CA GLN A 166 -4.34 -7.56 3.52
C GLN A 166 -3.54 -6.99 2.37
N ILE A 167 -3.60 -7.69 1.24
CA ILE A 167 -3.05 -7.26 -0.04
C ILE A 167 -4.25 -7.19 -0.99
N VAL A 168 -4.59 -5.97 -1.38
CA VAL A 168 -5.70 -5.68 -2.29
C VAL A 168 -5.12 -5.39 -3.65
N VAL A 169 -5.44 -6.22 -4.62
CA VAL A 169 -5.08 -6.00 -6.03
C VAL A 169 -6.30 -5.46 -6.76
N ALA A 170 -6.12 -4.34 -7.43
CA ALA A 170 -7.18 -3.67 -8.16
C ALA A 170 -6.66 -3.10 -9.49
N ARG A 171 -7.60 -2.78 -10.38
CA ARG A 171 -7.34 -2.20 -11.70
C ARG A 171 -7.93 -0.81 -11.81
N ARG A 172 -7.20 0.08 -12.48
CA ARG A 172 -7.80 1.29 -13.05
C ARG A 172 -8.71 0.85 -14.20
N PRO A 173 -9.99 1.28 -14.26
CA PRO A 173 -10.84 1.00 -15.40
C PRO A 173 -10.20 1.45 -16.72
N ARG A 174 -10.50 0.75 -17.82
CA ARG A 174 -10.11 1.21 -19.15
C ARG A 174 -11.00 2.38 -19.55
N ALA A 175 -10.48 3.32 -20.35
CA ALA A 175 -11.31 4.37 -20.91
C ALA A 175 -12.41 3.74 -21.78
N GLY A 176 -13.68 4.01 -21.47
CA GLY A 176 -14.84 3.49 -22.21
C GLY A 176 -15.50 2.21 -21.66
N ALA A 177 -15.15 1.79 -20.45
CA ALA A 177 -15.85 0.70 -19.73
C ALA A 177 -16.93 1.25 -18.79
#